data_AF-A0AA97HZF7-F1
#
_entry.id   AF-A0AA97HZF7-F1
#
_cell.length_a   1.000
_cell.length_b   1.000
_cell.length_c   1.000
_cell.angle_alpha   90.00
_cell.angle_beta   90.00
_cell.angle_gamma   90.00
#
_symmetry.space_group_name_H-M   'P 1'
#
loop_
_entity.id
_entity.type
_entity.pdbx_description
1 polymer ?
#
loop_
_entity_poly.entity_id
_entity_poly.type
_entity_poly.pdbx_seq_one_letter_code
_entity_poly.pdbx_strand_id
1 'polypeptide(L)' 'MKIRALAATAAALALTSTPVLAQATQSASVARTAEASDSESELEGSTGIIVGILAAAAVIGGIIIAADNDDDDDLPTSP' A
#
# COMPACT_ATOMS: atom_id res chain seq x y z
N MET A 1 -0.78 -26.89 8.88
CA MET A 1 -0.25 -25.68 8.22
C MET A 1 -1.32 -24.82 7.53
N LYS A 2 -2.35 -25.40 6.89
CA LYS A 2 -3.39 -24.65 6.15
C LYS A 2 -4.13 -23.55 6.93
N ILE A 3 -4.44 -23.80 8.21
CA ILE A 3 -5.19 -22.85 9.05
C ILE A 3 -4.30 -21.67 9.49
N ARG A 4 -3.01 -21.91 9.68
CA ARG A 4 -2.01 -20.85 9.99
C ARG A 4 -1.77 -19.96 8.78
N ALA A 5 -1.69 -20.55 7.58
CA ALA A 5 -1.61 -19.80 6.34
C ALA A 5 -2.85 -18.92 6.11
N LEU A 6 -4.06 -19.44 6.38
CA LEU A 6 -5.31 -18.67 6.28
C LEU A 6 -5.38 -17.52 7.30
N ALA A 7 -4.87 -17.73 8.52
CA ALA A 7 -4.79 -16.68 9.52
C ALA A 7 -3.77 -15.59 9.15
N ALA A 8 -2.62 -15.98 8.58
CA ALA A 8 -1.61 -15.04 8.11
C ALA A 8 -2.10 -14.18 6.93
N THR A 9 -2.83 -14.78 5.98
CA THR A 9 -3.41 -14.01 4.86
C THR A 9 -4.51 -13.06 5.32
N ALA A 10 -5.36 -13.48 6.26
CA ALA A 10 -6.37 -12.61 6.85
C ALA A 10 -5.75 -11.43 7.62
N ALA A 11 -4.67 -11.68 8.38
CA ALA A 11 -3.95 -10.64 9.08
C ALA A 11 -3.27 -9.66 8.12
N ALA A 12 -2.60 -10.15 7.08
CA ALA A 12 -1.99 -9.32 6.05
C ALA A 12 -3.02 -8.42 5.34
N LEU A 13 -4.20 -8.96 5.01
CA LEU A 13 -5.30 -8.19 4.41
C LEU A 13 -5.87 -7.12 5.36
N ALA A 14 -5.92 -7.40 6.67
CA ALA A 14 -6.37 -6.42 7.66
C ALA A 14 -5.38 -5.26 7.82
N LEU A 15 -4.07 -5.55 7.85
CA LEU A 15 -3.01 -4.53 7.91
C LEU A 15 -2.99 -3.66 6.64
N THR A 16 -3.19 -4.24 5.45
CA THR A 16 -3.23 -3.46 4.19
C THR A 16 -4.55 -2.72 3.95
N SER A 17 -5.65 -3.12 4.59
CA SER A 17 -6.94 -2.42 4.51
C SER A 17 -7.06 -1.24 5.49
N THR A 18 -6.15 -1.15 6.46
CA THR A 18 -6.12 -0.08 7.48
C THR A 18 -6.03 1.33 6.88
N PRO A 19 -5.25 1.62 5.81
CA PRO A 19 -5.23 2.94 5.18
C PRO A 19 -6.57 3.32 4.54
N VAL A 20 -7.27 2.34 3.94
CA VAL A 20 -8.58 2.57 3.28
C VAL A 20 -9.66 2.88 4.31
N LEU A 21 -9.64 2.19 5.46
CA LEU A 21 -10.54 2.46 6.58
C LEU A 21 -10.19 3.77 7.30
N ALA A 22 -8.91 4.13 7.40
CA ALA A 22 -8.46 5.41 7.93
C ALA A 22 -8.97 6.60 7.09
N GLN A 23 -8.98 6.47 5.77
CA GLN A 23 -9.58 7.46 4.86
C GLN A 23 -11.10 7.56 5.06
N ALA A 24 -11.79 6.44 5.33
CA ALA A 24 -13.23 6.43 5.59
C ALA A 24 -13.62 7.15 6.89
N THR A 25 -12.77 7.09 7.94
CA THR A 25 -13.01 7.83 9.20
C THR A 25 -12.55 9.28 9.17
N GLN A 26 -11.77 9.69 8.16
CA GLN A 26 -11.35 11.08 7.98
C GLN A 26 -12.47 11.97 7.39
N SER A 27 -13.65 11.38 7.12
CA SER A 27 -14.90 12.08 6.80
C SER A 27 -15.60 12.66 8.04
N ALA A 28 -14.91 12.82 9.17
CA ALA A 28 -15.37 13.67 10.27
C ALA A 28 -14.92 15.11 9.98
N SER A 29 -15.90 15.96 9.70
CA SER A 29 -15.82 17.32 9.17
C SER A 29 -15.02 18.31 10.03
N VAL A 30 -13.70 18.17 10.09
CA VAL A 30 -12.85 19.35 10.33
C VAL A 30 -12.80 20.09 9.01
N ALA A 31 -13.61 21.14 8.89
CA ALA A 31 -13.56 22.07 7.77
C ALA A 31 -12.20 22.77 7.78
N ARG A 32 -11.19 22.11 7.21
CA ARG A 32 -9.97 22.76 6.78
C ARG A 32 -10.43 23.84 5.79
N THR A 33 -10.05 25.09 6.03
CA THR A 33 -10.03 26.09 4.96
C THR A 33 -9.05 25.57 3.92
N ALA A 34 -9.56 24.76 3.00
CA ALA A 34 -8.88 24.46 1.76
C ALA A 34 -9.01 25.75 0.95
N GLU A 35 -7.88 26.33 0.58
CA GLU A 35 -7.90 27.22 -0.57
C GLU A 35 -8.52 26.40 -1.70
N ALA A 36 -9.58 26.93 -2.33
CA ALA A 36 -10.13 26.34 -3.53
C ALA A 36 -9.03 26.46 -4.59
N SER A 37 -8.15 25.45 -4.65
CA SER A 37 -7.23 25.31 -5.74
C SER A 37 -8.07 24.98 -6.97
N ASP A 38 -8.53 26.01 -7.67
CA ASP A 38 -8.99 25.96 -9.07
C ASP A 38 -7.82 25.56 -10.02
N SER A 39 -6.91 24.70 -9.54
CA SER A 39 -6.00 23.95 -10.38
C SER A 39 -6.70 22.66 -10.71
N GLU A 40 -7.50 22.70 -11.79
CA GLU A 40 -7.77 21.54 -12.63
C GLU A 40 -6.46 20.74 -12.70
N SER A 41 -6.41 19.63 -11.97
CA SER A 41 -5.16 18.91 -11.76
C SER A 41 -4.77 18.37 -13.13
N GLU A 42 -3.67 18.84 -13.72
CA GLU A 42 -3.16 18.29 -15.00
C GLU A 42 -2.83 16.79 -14.90
N LEU A 43 -2.87 16.24 -13.68
CA LEU A 43 -2.83 14.81 -13.38
C LEU A 43 -4.16 14.07 -13.57
N GLU A 44 -5.28 14.72 -13.87
CA GLU A 44 -6.56 14.03 -14.14
C GLU A 44 -6.69 13.56 -15.60
N GLY A 45 -5.81 14.05 -16.50
CA GLY A 45 -5.78 13.67 -17.92
C GLY A 45 -4.84 12.49 -18.25
N SER A 46 -4.36 12.47 -19.50
CA SER A 46 -3.43 11.46 -20.05
C SER A 46 -2.22 11.15 -19.15
N THR A 47 -1.64 12.19 -18.53
CA THR A 47 -0.50 12.07 -17.61
C THR A 47 -0.87 11.34 -16.31
N GLY A 48 -2.11 11.45 -15.85
CA GLY A 48 -2.62 10.77 -14.66
C GLY A 48 -2.53 9.26 -14.72
N ILE A 49 -2.87 8.70 -15.88
CA ILE A 49 -2.81 7.25 -16.11
C ILE A 49 -1.36 6.77 -16.06
N ILE A 50 -0.43 7.52 -16.64
CA ILE A 50 1.00 7.18 -16.64
C ILE A 50 1.55 7.22 -15.22
N VAL A 51 1.25 8.28 -14.46
CA VAL A 51 1.65 8.42 -13.06
C VAL A 51 1.00 7.33 -12.20
N GLY A 52 -0.26 7.00 -12.44
CA GLY A 52 -0.97 5.93 -11.74
C GLY A 52 -0.35 4.55 -11.97
N ILE A 53 0.00 4.22 -13.23
CA ILE A 53 0.68 2.97 -13.56
C ILE A 53 2.07 2.92 -12.94
N LEU A 54 2.84 4.02 -13.01
CA LEU A 54 4.18 4.08 -12.44
C LEU A 54 4.15 3.93 -10.91
N ALA A 55 3.20 4.59 -10.25
CA ALA A 55 3.00 4.46 -8.81
C ALA A 55 2.60 3.01 -8.43
N ALA A 56 1.68 2.39 -9.17
CA ALA A 56 1.29 1.00 -8.95
C ALA A 56 2.48 0.04 -9.13
N ALA A 57 3.29 0.24 -10.17
CA ALA A 57 4.50 -0.55 -10.40
C ALA A 57 5.53 -0.37 -9.28
N ALA A 58 5.72 0.86 -8.78
CA ALA A 58 6.63 1.14 -7.67
C ALA A 58 6.17 0.47 -6.37
N VAL A 59 4.87 0.46 -6.07
CA VAL A 59 4.31 -0.24 -4.90
C VAL A 59 4.56 -1.75 -5.01
N ILE A 60 4.23 -2.36 -6.16
CA ILE A 60 4.43 -3.80 -6.37
C ILE A 60 5.91 -4.17 -6.30
N GLY A 61 6.77 -3.41 -6.98
CA GLY A 61 8.22 -3.63 -6.96
C GLY A 61 8.82 -3.47 -5.57
N GLY A 62 8.38 -2.45 -4.82
CA GLY A 62 8.81 -2.24 -3.44
C GLY A 62 8.41 -3.38 -2.51
N ILE A 63 7.20 -3.93 -2.67
CA ILE A 63 6.75 -5.10 -1.90
C ILE A 63 7.60 -6.33 -2.22
N ILE A 64 7.90 -6.60 -3.51
CA ILE A 64 8.72 -7.74 -3.91
C ILE A 64 10.13 -7.61 -3.31
N ILE A 65 10.78 -6.46 -3.44
CA ILE A 65 12.10 -6.21 -2.85
C ILE A 65 12.07 -6.38 -1.32
N ALA A 66 11.02 -5.90 -0.66
CA ALA A 66 10.91 -6.00 0.79
C ALA A 66 10.65 -7.44 1.26
N ALA A 67 9.95 -8.24 0.45
CA ALA A 67 9.64 -9.64 0.75
C ALA A 67 10.77 -10.61 0.40
N ASP A 68 11.67 -10.25 -0.51
CA ASP A 68 12.81 -11.08 -0.95
C ASP A 68 13.93 -11.18 0.11
N ASN A 69 13.88 -10.37 1.17
CA ASN A 69 14.93 -10.31 2.21
C ASN A 69 14.76 -11.32 3.35
N ASP A 70 13.81 -12.27 3.29
CA ASP A 70 13.39 -13.03 4.49
C ASP A 70 13.68 -14.55 4.45
N ASP A 71 14.47 -15.09 3.51
CA ASP A 71 14.61 -16.56 3.39
C ASP A 71 16.00 -17.17 3.08
N ASP A 72 17.11 -16.42 3.03
CA ASP A 72 18.42 -17.01 2.63
C ASP A 72 19.54 -17.11 3.70
N ASP A 73 19.41 -16.59 4.92
CA ASP A 73 20.58 -16.47 5.83
C ASP A 73 20.50 -17.11 7.24
N ASP A 74 19.53 -17.98 7.53
CA ASP A 74 19.41 -18.60 8.88
C ASP A 74 19.17 -20.13 8.88
N LEU A 75 19.79 -20.87 7.95
CA LEU A 75 19.92 -22.31 8.11
C LEU A 75 21.12 -22.62 9.02
N PRO A 76 20.95 -23.30 10.17
CA PRO A 76 22.06 -23.64 11.04
C PRO A 76 23.02 -24.59 10.32
N THR A 77 24.16 -24.08 9.88
CA THR A 77 25.28 -24.91 9.43
C THR A 77 25.88 -25.56 10.68
N SER A 78 25.40 -26.76 10.97
CA SER A 78 25.99 -27.61 12.01
C SER A 78 27.47 -27.89 11.66
N PRO A 79 28.37 -28.01 12.67
CA PRO A 79 29.81 -28.18 12.43
C PRO A 79 30.17 -29.47 11.68
#